data_AF-A0A285LDK1-F1
#
_entry.id   AF-A0A285LDK1-F1
#
_cell.length_a   1.000
_cell.length_b   1.000
_cell.length_c   1.000
_cell.angle_alpha   90.00
_cell.angle_beta   90.00
_cell.angle_gamma   90.00
#
_symmetry.space_group_name_H-M   'P 1'
#
loop_
_entity.id
_entity.type
_entity.pdbx_description
1 polymer ?
#
loop_
_entity_poly.entity_id
_entity_poly.type
_entity_poly.pdbx_seq_one_letter_code
_entity_poly.pdbx_strand_id
1 'polypeptide(L)'
;MATVLKMLLAEQHLKSHSDFLAAYDRCAAQLDPPIPPGYGPAKTQFYQWLSGRMVGLPRDYHCRVLVRMFPGWTIERLFQMADAGGGHELDSPGTDIELEAFLGAEMITNGVTLVYPTFELPLRPAPVFGAADAPHPCAYEKVRAVAADHRSEVLAALPEKEVRGLLYVFSVLQRHPDLSTDIRSDRDVVAHNDLPYISFGLTCNDCTRMYLDSVDRPLFTLKGSGAEGDSGSEQLELTDGSRYGSSGDHSIGVIARVRPSPDTHPERYWIFCAGLGPRGTTGASWYLANSWSPLQRRAGDREFVAVISVDQDSDDTARLEHLLIESAS
;
A
#
# COMPACT_ATOMS: atom_id res chain seq x y z
N MET A 1 24.26 -7.86 -5.74
CA MET A 1 22.84 -8.20 -5.47
C MET A 1 22.71 -9.72 -5.45
N ALA A 2 22.06 -10.27 -4.43
CA ALA A 2 21.92 -11.70 -4.17
C ALA A 2 20.44 -12.07 -4.17
N THR A 3 20.09 -13.27 -4.63
CA THR A 3 18.72 -13.78 -4.49
C THR A 3 18.44 -14.26 -3.07
N VAL A 4 17.17 -14.32 -2.67
CA VAL A 4 16.73 -14.89 -1.38
C VAL A 4 17.27 -16.32 -1.22
N LEU A 5 17.24 -17.13 -2.28
CA LEU A 5 17.86 -18.46 -2.31
C LEU A 5 19.33 -18.44 -1.90
N LYS A 6 20.10 -17.44 -2.33
CA LYS A 6 21.52 -17.32 -1.96
C LYS A 6 21.71 -17.00 -0.48
N MET A 7 20.79 -16.25 0.13
CA MET A 7 20.82 -15.98 1.57
C MET A 7 20.51 -17.24 2.39
N LEU A 8 19.42 -17.94 2.06
CA LEU A 8 19.00 -19.17 2.75
C LEU A 8 20.05 -20.28 2.67
N LEU A 9 20.74 -20.39 1.53
CA LEU A 9 21.86 -21.32 1.39
C LEU A 9 23.06 -20.94 2.28
N ALA A 10 23.31 -19.65 2.49
CA ALA A 10 24.37 -19.20 3.38
C ALA A 10 24.05 -19.50 4.85
N GLU A 11 22.79 -19.37 5.26
CA GLU A 11 22.28 -19.69 6.61
C GLU A 11 22.32 -21.20 6.89
N GLN A 12 21.97 -22.04 5.93
CA GLN A 12 22.07 -23.50 6.05
C GLN A 12 23.50 -24.04 5.84
N HIS A 13 24.50 -23.15 5.75
CA HIS A 13 25.91 -23.48 5.48
C HIS A 13 26.15 -24.24 4.14
N LEU A 14 25.20 -24.22 3.20
CA LEU A 14 25.28 -24.84 1.89
C LEU A 14 25.92 -23.90 0.85
N LYS A 15 27.16 -23.48 1.12
CA LYS A 15 27.85 -22.45 0.32
C LYS A 15 28.52 -22.99 -0.96
N SER A 16 28.76 -24.29 -1.05
CA SER A 16 29.35 -24.93 -2.23
C SER A 16 28.30 -25.64 -3.08
N HIS A 17 28.54 -25.72 -4.40
CA HIS A 17 27.65 -26.45 -5.33
C HIS A 17 27.54 -27.93 -4.97
N SER A 18 28.60 -28.56 -4.46
CA SER A 18 28.57 -29.95 -4.01
C SER A 18 27.72 -30.16 -2.76
N ASP A 19 27.79 -29.24 -1.79
CA ASP A 19 26.97 -29.35 -0.56
C ASP A 19 25.49 -29.13 -0.88
N PHE A 20 25.21 -28.18 -1.77
CA PHE A 20 23.86 -27.96 -2.28
C PHE A 20 23.31 -29.20 -2.99
N LEU A 21 24.08 -29.83 -3.89
CA LEU A 21 23.65 -31.04 -4.58
C LEU A 21 23.37 -32.20 -3.62
N ALA A 22 24.19 -32.39 -2.58
CA ALA A 22 23.95 -33.42 -1.58
C ALA A 22 22.66 -33.17 -0.76
N ALA A 23 22.34 -31.91 -0.45
CA ALA A 23 21.06 -31.56 0.17
C ALA A 23 19.88 -31.73 -0.81
N TYR A 24 20.09 -31.32 -2.06
CA TYR A 24 19.12 -31.44 -3.15
C TYR A 24 18.71 -32.90 -3.39
N ASP A 25 19.69 -33.80 -3.55
CA ASP A 25 19.42 -35.22 -3.81
C ASP A 25 18.71 -35.89 -2.63
N ARG A 26 19.01 -35.48 -1.38
CA ARG A 26 18.30 -35.96 -0.18
C ARG A 26 16.82 -35.56 -0.19
N CYS A 27 16.52 -34.32 -0.58
CA CYS A 27 15.14 -33.83 -0.68
C CYS A 27 14.41 -34.42 -1.89
N ALA A 28 15.11 -34.58 -3.02
CA ALA A 28 14.59 -35.16 -4.25
C ALA A 28 14.17 -36.63 -4.08
N ALA A 29 14.90 -37.39 -3.27
CA ALA A 29 14.56 -38.78 -2.92
C ALA A 29 13.31 -38.91 -2.03
N GLN A 30 12.88 -37.82 -1.37
CA GLN A 30 11.71 -37.79 -0.49
C GLN A 30 10.43 -37.31 -1.18
N LEU A 31 10.50 -36.97 -2.47
CA LEU A 31 9.33 -36.57 -3.26
C LEU A 31 8.53 -37.78 -3.74
N ASP A 32 7.25 -37.56 -4.05
CA ASP A 32 6.38 -38.57 -4.66
C ASP A 32 5.88 -38.08 -6.04
N PRO A 33 6.35 -38.63 -7.18
CA PRO A 33 7.34 -39.70 -7.29
C PRO A 33 8.76 -39.21 -6.98
N PRO A 34 9.66 -40.11 -6.49
CA PRO A 34 11.03 -39.75 -6.15
C PRO A 34 11.85 -39.48 -7.41
N ILE A 35 12.70 -38.45 -7.35
CA ILE A 35 13.58 -38.10 -8.45
C ILE A 35 14.93 -38.81 -8.23
N PRO A 36 15.47 -39.54 -9.23
CA PRO A 36 16.76 -40.22 -9.09
C PRO A 36 17.92 -39.25 -8.81
N PRO A 37 18.96 -39.68 -8.07
CA PRO A 37 20.15 -38.87 -7.85
C PRO A 37 20.85 -38.55 -9.18
N GLY A 38 21.42 -37.35 -9.29
CA GLY A 38 22.08 -36.88 -10.52
C GLY A 38 21.21 -36.03 -11.45
N TYR A 39 19.93 -35.81 -11.11
CA TYR A 39 19.03 -34.86 -11.78
C TYR A 39 19.08 -33.44 -11.19
N GLY A 40 20.06 -33.17 -10.32
CA GLY A 40 20.31 -31.85 -9.76
C GLY A 40 20.76 -30.82 -10.81
N PRO A 41 20.64 -29.52 -10.50
CA PRO A 41 21.00 -28.47 -11.46
C PRO A 41 22.49 -28.47 -11.76
N ALA A 42 22.83 -28.23 -13.04
CA ALA A 42 24.20 -28.05 -13.46
C ALA A 42 24.86 -26.87 -12.72
N LYS A 43 26.19 -26.89 -12.56
CA LYS A 43 26.94 -25.84 -11.84
C LYS A 43 26.64 -24.43 -12.38
N THR A 44 26.51 -24.30 -13.70
CA THR A 44 26.15 -23.05 -14.37
C THR A 44 24.73 -22.59 -14.02
N GLN A 45 23.76 -23.51 -14.05
CA GLN A 45 22.36 -23.25 -13.67
C GLN A 45 22.26 -22.84 -12.19
N PHE A 46 23.02 -23.50 -11.30
CA PHE A 46 23.11 -23.14 -9.89
C PHE A 46 23.62 -21.70 -9.68
N TYR A 47 24.72 -21.29 -10.32
CA TYR A 47 25.19 -19.90 -10.18
C TYR A 47 24.27 -18.87 -10.87
N GLN A 48 23.53 -19.26 -11.92
CA GLN A 48 22.48 -18.42 -12.51
C GLN A 48 21.32 -18.19 -11.54
N TRP A 49 20.91 -19.23 -10.80
CA TRP A 49 19.89 -19.15 -9.75
C TRP A 49 20.29 -18.19 -8.62
N LEU A 50 21.55 -18.25 -8.20
CA LEU A 50 22.09 -17.38 -7.14
C LEU A 50 22.30 -15.92 -7.56
N SER A 51 22.44 -15.68 -8.87
CA SER A 51 22.65 -14.34 -9.44
C SER A 51 21.37 -13.69 -9.96
N GLY A 52 20.23 -14.40 -9.91
CA GLY A 52 18.93 -13.92 -10.37
C GLY A 52 18.85 -13.64 -11.87
N ARG A 53 19.80 -14.18 -12.66
CA ARG A 53 19.87 -14.03 -14.12
C ARG A 53 19.07 -15.12 -14.84
N MET A 54 17.83 -15.35 -14.41
CA MET A 54 16.96 -16.34 -15.04
C MET A 54 15.81 -15.67 -15.80
N VAL A 55 15.47 -16.25 -16.94
CA VAL A 55 14.25 -15.91 -17.69
C VAL A 55 13.19 -16.92 -17.29
N GLY A 56 12.30 -16.52 -16.37
CA GLY A 56 11.23 -17.37 -15.85
C GLY A 56 11.64 -18.33 -14.74
N LEU A 57 10.71 -19.21 -14.36
CA LEU A 57 10.88 -20.18 -13.28
C LEU A 57 11.66 -21.44 -13.74
N PRO A 58 12.36 -22.14 -12.84
CA PRO A 58 12.93 -23.45 -13.15
C PRO A 58 11.88 -24.46 -13.62
N ARG A 59 12.36 -25.57 -14.19
CA ARG A 59 11.50 -26.72 -14.53
C ARG A 59 10.76 -27.21 -13.27
N ASP A 60 9.53 -27.67 -13.45
CA ASP A 60 8.60 -28.10 -12.40
C ASP A 60 9.24 -29.01 -11.32
N TYR A 61 10.05 -29.99 -11.73
CA TYR A 61 10.70 -30.88 -10.76
C TYR A 61 11.73 -30.17 -9.86
N HIS A 62 12.42 -29.13 -10.35
CA HIS A 62 13.32 -28.31 -9.53
C HIS A 62 12.52 -27.47 -8.53
N CYS A 63 11.36 -26.95 -8.96
CA CYS A 63 10.44 -26.24 -8.09
C CYS A 63 10.00 -27.12 -6.91
N ARG A 64 9.60 -28.35 -7.19
CA ARG A 64 9.18 -29.30 -6.14
C ARG A 64 10.28 -29.62 -5.13
N VAL A 65 11.52 -29.79 -5.59
CA VAL A 65 12.66 -30.03 -4.70
C VAL A 65 12.99 -28.78 -3.86
N LEU A 66 12.97 -27.59 -4.46
CA LEU A 66 13.29 -26.34 -3.77
C LEU A 66 12.24 -25.98 -2.71
N VAL A 67 10.94 -26.12 -2.99
CA VAL A 67 9.87 -25.95 -1.98
C VAL A 67 10.06 -26.92 -0.81
N ARG A 68 10.53 -28.15 -1.10
CA ARG A 68 10.78 -29.16 -0.07
C ARG A 68 12.05 -28.88 0.75
N MET A 69 13.10 -28.36 0.13
CA MET A 69 14.34 -27.96 0.80
C MET A 69 14.14 -26.75 1.71
N PHE A 70 13.24 -25.84 1.32
CA PHE A 70 12.93 -24.61 2.04
C PHE A 70 11.42 -24.55 2.34
N PRO A 71 10.93 -25.35 3.30
CA PRO A 71 9.52 -25.34 3.66
C PRO A 71 9.10 -23.93 4.09
N GLY A 72 7.97 -23.46 3.57
CA GLY A 72 7.45 -22.12 3.82
C GLY A 72 7.86 -21.06 2.79
N TRP A 73 8.72 -21.38 1.82
CA TRP A 73 9.10 -20.48 0.75
C TRP A 73 8.47 -20.87 -0.59
N THR A 74 7.78 -19.93 -1.24
CA THR A 74 7.33 -20.08 -2.63
C THR A 74 8.49 -19.92 -3.61
N ILE A 75 8.42 -20.58 -4.76
CA ILE A 75 9.50 -20.57 -5.76
C ILE A 75 9.78 -19.18 -6.29
N GLU A 76 8.74 -18.41 -6.55
CA GLU A 76 8.81 -17.03 -7.03
C GLU A 76 9.64 -16.16 -6.07
N ARG A 77 9.48 -16.39 -4.76
CA ARG A 77 10.19 -15.67 -3.69
C ARG A 77 11.65 -16.13 -3.54
N LEU A 78 11.94 -17.42 -3.70
CA LEU A 78 13.32 -17.92 -3.67
C LEU A 78 14.19 -17.25 -4.73
N PHE A 79 13.61 -16.94 -5.89
CA PHE A 79 14.31 -16.29 -7.00
C PHE A 79 14.21 -14.76 -7.01
N GLN A 80 13.50 -14.16 -6.05
CA GLN A 80 13.45 -12.71 -5.89
C GLN A 80 14.80 -12.17 -5.41
N MET A 81 15.14 -10.94 -5.84
CA MET A 81 16.34 -10.25 -5.35
C MET A 81 16.12 -9.82 -3.90
N ALA A 82 17.12 -10.02 -3.04
CA ALA A 82 17.03 -9.71 -1.61
C ALA A 82 16.83 -8.21 -1.28
N ASP A 83 16.99 -7.32 -2.27
CA ASP A 83 16.70 -5.88 -2.14
C ASP A 83 15.29 -5.50 -2.67
N ALA A 84 14.52 -6.45 -3.21
CA ALA A 84 13.10 -6.27 -3.48
C ALA A 84 12.34 -6.67 -2.21
N GLY A 85 12.11 -5.69 -1.35
CA GLY A 85 11.50 -5.83 -0.03
C GLY A 85 10.20 -6.65 -0.03
N GLY A 86 10.05 -7.46 1.01
CA GLY A 86 8.81 -8.15 1.34
C GLY A 86 9.03 -9.62 1.65
N GLY A 87 9.68 -9.89 2.79
CA GLY A 87 9.59 -11.19 3.44
C GLY A 87 8.16 -11.43 3.92
N HIS A 88 7.66 -12.63 3.69
CA HIS A 88 6.55 -13.18 4.46
C HIS A 88 7.16 -14.29 5.33
N GLU A 89 7.43 -13.97 6.59
CA GLU A 89 7.38 -14.98 7.64
C GLU A 89 5.93 -15.48 7.69
N LEU A 90 5.74 -16.80 7.68
CA LEU A 90 4.47 -17.41 8.03
C LEU A 90 4.10 -16.95 9.45
N ASP A 91 2.89 -16.40 9.61
CA ASP A 91 2.10 -16.25 10.85
C ASP A 91 2.91 -16.39 12.14
N SER A 92 3.76 -15.40 12.40
CA SER A 92 4.38 -15.25 13.70
C SER A 92 3.43 -14.40 14.55
N PRO A 93 3.12 -14.79 15.79
CA PRO A 93 2.34 -13.95 16.71
C PRO A 93 2.97 -12.56 16.92
N GLY A 94 4.25 -12.38 16.60
CA GLY A 94 4.90 -11.07 16.59
C GLY A 94 4.36 -10.12 15.52
N THR A 95 3.96 -10.63 14.34
CA THR A 95 3.38 -9.80 13.28
C THR A 95 1.97 -9.36 13.62
N ASP A 96 1.17 -10.21 14.27
CA ASP A 96 -0.17 -9.84 14.74
C ASP A 96 -0.09 -8.74 15.82
N ILE A 97 0.82 -8.88 16.80
CA ILE A 97 1.04 -7.86 17.83
C ILE A 97 1.49 -6.52 17.20
N GLU A 98 2.37 -6.57 16.19
CA GLU A 98 2.78 -5.35 15.48
C GLU A 98 1.61 -4.73 14.69
N LEU A 99 0.73 -5.55 14.11
CA LEU A 99 -0.44 -5.05 13.37
C LEU A 99 -1.47 -4.43 14.31
N GLU A 100 -1.72 -5.04 15.47
CA GLU A 100 -2.55 -4.48 16.53
C GLU A 100 -2.04 -3.12 16.99
N ALA A 101 -0.73 -3.02 17.23
CA ALA A 101 -0.10 -1.75 17.60
C ALA A 101 -0.16 -0.70 16.47
N PHE A 102 -0.15 -1.14 15.21
CA PHE A 102 -0.25 -0.28 14.05
C PHE A 102 -1.67 0.28 13.86
N LEU A 103 -2.68 -0.58 13.86
CA LEU A 103 -4.09 -0.21 13.65
C LEU A 103 -4.71 0.46 14.89
N GLY A 104 -4.21 0.14 16.08
CA GLY A 104 -4.74 0.58 17.36
C GLY A 104 -5.85 -0.34 17.88
N ALA A 105 -5.98 -0.40 19.21
CA ALA A 105 -6.87 -1.33 19.90
C ALA A 105 -8.34 -1.21 19.47
N GLU A 106 -8.79 0.00 19.11
CA GLU A 106 -10.18 0.23 18.71
C GLU A 106 -10.52 -0.46 17.37
N MET A 107 -9.62 -0.41 16.37
CA MET A 107 -9.82 -1.11 15.08
C MET A 107 -9.82 -2.63 15.27
N ILE A 108 -9.00 -3.14 16.19
CA ILE A 108 -8.94 -4.57 16.48
C ILE A 108 -10.23 -5.05 17.14
N THR A 109 -10.78 -4.25 18.05
CA THR A 109 -11.99 -4.60 18.80
C THR A 109 -13.27 -4.43 17.98
N ASN A 110 -13.38 -3.32 17.24
CA ASN A 110 -14.62 -2.95 16.55
C ASN A 110 -14.62 -3.34 15.06
N GLY A 111 -13.47 -3.77 14.54
CA GLY A 111 -13.25 -3.99 13.11
C GLY A 111 -12.66 -2.77 12.40
N VAL A 112 -12.09 -3.03 11.23
CA VAL A 112 -11.45 -2.03 10.38
C VAL A 112 -12.47 -1.48 9.40
N THR A 113 -12.65 -0.15 9.37
CA THR A 113 -13.47 0.51 8.35
C THR A 113 -12.59 1.04 7.22
N LEU A 114 -12.79 0.54 5.99
CA LEU A 114 -12.14 1.03 4.78
C LEU A 114 -13.06 2.04 4.07
N VAL A 115 -12.55 3.23 3.79
CA VAL A 115 -13.37 4.37 3.36
C VAL A 115 -13.00 4.83 1.96
N TYR A 116 -13.93 4.69 1.03
CA TYR A 116 -13.77 5.11 -0.36
C TYR A 116 -14.49 6.45 -0.64
N PRO A 117 -14.00 7.25 -1.60
CA PRO A 117 -14.65 8.50 -1.96
C PRO A 117 -15.84 8.25 -2.88
N THR A 118 -16.98 8.89 -2.61
CA THR A 118 -18.17 8.79 -3.46
C THR A 118 -18.41 10.07 -4.24
N PHE A 119 -18.59 9.92 -5.55
CA PHE A 119 -18.97 11.00 -6.46
C PHE A 119 -20.38 10.79 -6.95
N GLU A 120 -21.16 11.87 -6.98
CA GLU A 120 -22.47 11.86 -7.61
C GLU A 120 -22.37 12.49 -8.98
N LEU A 121 -22.73 11.72 -10.00
CA LEU A 121 -22.81 12.23 -11.36
C LEU A 121 -24.21 12.81 -11.57
N PRO A 122 -24.34 14.10 -11.94
CA PRO A 122 -25.63 14.66 -12.28
C PRO A 122 -26.18 13.96 -13.52
N LEU A 123 -27.41 13.44 -13.42
CA LEU A 123 -28.09 12.77 -14.54
C LEU A 123 -28.48 13.70 -15.70
N ARG A 124 -28.36 15.02 -15.52
CA ARG A 124 -28.63 16.00 -16.59
C ARG A 124 -27.32 16.56 -17.13
N PRO A 125 -27.10 16.52 -18.46
CA PRO A 125 -25.99 17.25 -19.06
C PRO A 125 -26.11 18.72 -18.68
N ALA A 126 -25.02 19.31 -18.16
CA ALA A 126 -24.92 20.76 -18.10
C ALA A 126 -25.14 21.33 -19.51
N PRO A 127 -25.81 22.49 -19.67
CA PRO A 127 -25.97 23.09 -20.98
C PRO A 127 -24.59 23.29 -21.60
N VAL A 128 -24.39 22.73 -22.79
CA VAL A 128 -23.16 22.86 -23.58
C VAL A 128 -22.92 24.35 -23.81
N PHE A 129 -21.97 24.95 -23.09
CA PHE A 129 -21.46 26.26 -23.46
C PHE A 129 -20.77 26.11 -24.83
N GLY A 130 -21.20 26.94 -25.77
CA GLY A 130 -20.87 26.82 -27.19
C GLY A 130 -19.37 26.69 -27.45
N ALA A 131 -19.05 25.82 -28.40
CA ALA A 131 -17.71 25.51 -28.84
C ALA A 131 -16.90 26.79 -29.19
N ALA A 132 -15.91 27.11 -28.36
CA ALA A 132 -14.68 27.77 -28.74
C ALA A 132 -13.64 27.61 -27.61
N ASP A 133 -12.51 27.00 -27.95
CA ASP A 133 -11.21 26.97 -27.29
C ASP A 133 -10.94 26.11 -26.03
N ALA A 134 -9.94 25.22 -26.23
CA ALA A 134 -9.13 24.42 -25.31
C ALA A 134 -9.73 23.10 -24.75
N PRO A 135 -8.92 22.00 -24.71
CA PRO A 135 -9.28 20.79 -23.98
C PRO A 135 -9.18 21.10 -22.49
N HIS A 136 -10.28 21.53 -21.88
CA HIS A 136 -10.37 21.65 -20.43
C HIS A 136 -10.23 20.25 -19.80
N PRO A 137 -9.41 20.05 -18.76
CA PRO A 137 -9.53 18.87 -17.92
C PRO A 137 -10.97 18.86 -17.41
N CYS A 138 -11.72 17.78 -17.62
CA CYS A 138 -13.04 17.63 -17.03
C CYS A 138 -12.90 17.69 -15.50
N ALA A 139 -13.08 18.88 -14.93
CA ALA A 139 -13.20 19.09 -13.51
C ALA A 139 -14.56 18.52 -13.09
N TYR A 140 -14.56 17.29 -12.59
CA TYR A 140 -15.75 16.74 -11.94
C TYR A 140 -15.87 17.42 -10.58
N GLU A 141 -16.74 18.43 -10.48
CA GLU A 141 -17.10 19.03 -9.20
C GLU A 141 -17.98 18.06 -8.41
N LYS A 142 -17.60 17.80 -7.15
CA LYS A 142 -18.45 17.09 -6.19
C LYS A 142 -19.64 17.99 -5.89
N VAL A 143 -20.78 17.71 -6.51
CA VAL A 143 -22.01 18.48 -6.28
C VAL A 143 -22.39 18.36 -4.80
N ARG A 144 -22.32 19.48 -4.06
CA ARG A 144 -22.91 19.57 -2.71
C ARG A 144 -24.42 19.39 -2.88
N ALA A 145 -24.96 18.32 -2.32
CA ALA A 145 -26.37 17.99 -2.45
C ALA A 145 -27.24 19.16 -1.96
N VAL A 146 -27.93 19.81 -2.89
CA VAL A 146 -29.06 20.70 -2.57
C VAL A 146 -30.23 19.78 -2.27
N ALA A 147 -30.75 19.88 -1.05
CA ALA A 147 -31.95 19.19 -0.63
C ALA A 147 -33.13 19.57 -1.55
N ALA A 148 -33.48 18.65 -2.44
CA ALA A 148 -34.77 18.67 -3.11
C ALA A 148 -35.27 17.22 -3.15
N ASP A 149 -36.30 17.02 -2.36
CA ASP A 149 -37.29 15.96 -2.48
C ASP A 149 -37.53 15.62 -3.97
N HIS A 150 -37.83 14.35 -4.27
CA HIS A 150 -38.01 13.69 -5.58
C HIS A 150 -36.85 12.77 -6.02
N ARG A 151 -37.12 11.46 -5.94
CA ARG A 151 -36.41 10.31 -6.56
C ARG A 151 -35.25 10.70 -7.49
N SER A 152 -34.08 10.87 -6.92
CA SER A 152 -32.86 11.17 -7.68
C SER A 152 -32.15 9.84 -7.91
N GLU A 153 -32.23 9.31 -9.14
CA GLU A 153 -31.43 8.16 -9.59
C GLU A 153 -29.96 8.59 -9.69
N VAL A 154 -29.32 8.84 -8.56
CA VAL A 154 -27.95 9.35 -8.56
C VAL A 154 -26.99 8.23 -8.97
N LEU A 155 -26.28 8.42 -10.09
CA LEU A 155 -25.19 7.54 -10.47
C LEU A 155 -23.99 7.85 -9.57
N ALA A 156 -23.66 6.90 -8.70
CA ALA A 156 -22.43 6.94 -7.92
C ALA A 156 -21.24 6.50 -8.80
N ALA A 157 -20.18 7.30 -8.82
CA ALA A 157 -18.92 6.97 -9.46
C ALA A 157 -17.80 6.83 -8.42
N LEU A 158 -16.93 5.86 -8.65
CA LEU A 158 -15.77 5.56 -7.82
C LEU A 158 -14.51 5.72 -8.67
N PRO A 159 -13.51 6.52 -8.26
CA PRO A 159 -12.29 6.63 -9.03
C PRO A 159 -11.49 5.32 -8.91
N GLU A 160 -11.11 4.77 -10.05
CA GLU A 160 -10.44 3.47 -10.15
C GLU A 160 -9.20 3.36 -9.26
N LYS A 161 -8.37 4.41 -9.19
CA LYS A 161 -7.16 4.43 -8.36
C LYS A 161 -7.44 4.30 -6.86
N GLU A 162 -8.57 4.81 -6.38
CA GLU A 162 -8.94 4.72 -4.95
C GLU A 162 -9.49 3.35 -4.62
N VAL A 163 -10.28 2.76 -5.53
CA VAL A 163 -10.75 1.38 -5.40
C VAL A 163 -9.55 0.42 -5.44
N ARG A 164 -8.60 0.62 -6.35
CA ARG A 164 -7.38 -0.19 -6.40
C ARG A 164 -6.56 -0.06 -5.11
N GLY A 165 -6.38 1.16 -4.60
CA GLY A 165 -5.71 1.40 -3.32
C GLY A 165 -6.41 0.67 -2.17
N LEU A 166 -7.73 0.76 -2.09
CA LEU A 166 -8.54 0.03 -1.13
C LEU A 166 -8.31 -1.48 -1.21
N LEU A 167 -8.33 -2.05 -2.42
CA LEU A 167 -8.14 -3.48 -2.62
C LEU A 167 -6.76 -3.97 -2.17
N TYR A 168 -5.70 -3.16 -2.30
CA TYR A 168 -4.38 -3.53 -1.78
C TYR A 168 -4.41 -3.73 -0.27
N VAL A 169 -4.95 -2.76 0.47
CA VAL A 169 -5.03 -2.83 1.94
C VAL A 169 -6.00 -3.93 2.38
N PHE A 170 -7.15 -4.03 1.74
CA PHE A 170 -8.14 -5.07 2.00
C PHE A 170 -7.53 -6.47 1.89
N SER A 171 -6.72 -6.73 0.85
CA SER A 171 -6.08 -8.03 0.64
C SER A 171 -5.11 -8.46 1.76
N VAL A 172 -4.56 -7.49 2.51
CA VAL A 172 -3.68 -7.76 3.65
C VAL A 172 -4.53 -8.01 4.89
N LEU A 173 -5.55 -7.20 5.13
CA LEU A 173 -6.48 -7.40 6.25
C LEU A 173 -7.17 -8.76 6.18
N GLN A 174 -7.50 -9.24 4.97
CA GLN A 174 -8.08 -10.57 4.78
C GLN A 174 -7.18 -11.74 5.22
N ARG A 175 -5.88 -11.51 5.45
CA ARG A 175 -4.97 -12.54 6.00
C ARG A 175 -5.13 -12.70 7.52
N HIS A 176 -5.82 -11.77 8.17
CA HIS A 176 -6.09 -11.78 9.61
C HIS A 176 -7.61 -12.01 9.81
N PRO A 177 -8.07 -13.28 9.79
CA PRO A 177 -9.51 -13.61 9.77
C PRO A 177 -10.27 -13.16 11.02
N ASP A 178 -9.56 -12.88 12.11
CA ASP A 178 -10.13 -12.36 13.35
C ASP A 178 -10.50 -10.86 13.24
N LEU A 179 -10.01 -10.16 12.21
CA LEU A 179 -10.34 -8.77 11.93
C LEU A 179 -11.56 -8.67 11.02
N SER A 180 -12.69 -8.24 11.58
CA SER A 180 -13.83 -7.80 10.79
C SER A 180 -13.46 -6.57 9.97
N THR A 181 -13.79 -6.57 8.68
CA THR A 181 -13.55 -5.43 7.79
C THR A 181 -14.85 -4.97 7.16
N ASP A 182 -15.17 -3.68 7.30
CA ASP A 182 -16.33 -3.02 6.68
C ASP A 182 -15.86 -2.00 5.64
N ILE A 183 -16.64 -1.80 4.57
CA ILE A 183 -16.31 -0.87 3.49
C ILE A 183 -17.43 0.17 3.37
N ARG A 184 -17.10 1.45 3.59
CA ARG A 184 -18.08 2.55 3.63
C ARG A 184 -17.71 3.72 2.73
N SER A 185 -18.73 4.49 2.36
CA SER A 185 -18.51 5.77 1.69
C SER A 185 -17.95 6.80 2.66
N ASP A 186 -17.10 7.70 2.15
CA ASP A 186 -16.62 8.87 2.88
C ASP A 186 -17.74 9.74 3.47
N ARG A 187 -18.84 9.88 2.73
CA ARG A 187 -20.03 10.61 3.17
C ARG A 187 -20.68 9.99 4.41
N ASP A 188 -20.85 8.67 4.42
CA ASP A 188 -21.45 7.97 5.56
C ASP A 188 -20.57 8.09 6.80
N VAL A 189 -19.24 7.99 6.63
CA VAL A 189 -18.29 8.10 7.75
C VAL A 189 -18.25 9.52 8.31
N VAL A 190 -18.18 10.55 7.46
CA VAL A 190 -18.19 11.95 7.92
C VAL A 190 -19.50 12.30 8.62
N ALA A 191 -20.64 11.77 8.17
CA ALA A 191 -21.93 12.03 8.81
C ALA A 191 -22.07 11.41 10.21
N HIS A 192 -21.37 10.30 10.50
CA HIS A 192 -21.47 9.54 11.75
C HIS A 192 -20.16 9.52 12.55
N ASN A 193 -19.24 10.44 12.26
CA ASN A 193 -17.82 10.55 12.64
C ASN A 193 -17.43 10.09 14.06
N ASP A 194 -17.49 8.78 14.33
CA ASP A 194 -17.17 8.20 15.64
C ASP A 194 -16.52 6.82 15.53
N LEU A 195 -15.75 6.58 14.46
CA LEU A 195 -15.07 5.31 14.23
C LEU A 195 -13.63 5.52 13.76
N PRO A 196 -12.72 4.59 14.07
CA PRO A 196 -11.43 4.52 13.40
C PRO A 196 -11.61 4.04 11.96
N TYR A 197 -10.81 4.57 11.03
CA TYR A 197 -10.88 4.18 9.63
C TYR A 197 -9.54 4.28 8.90
N ILE A 198 -9.47 3.57 7.77
CA ILE A 198 -8.45 3.74 6.73
C ILE A 198 -9.13 4.32 5.50
N SER A 199 -8.76 5.54 5.10
CA SER A 199 -9.38 6.23 3.97
C SER A 199 -8.48 6.28 2.74
N PHE A 200 -9.10 6.27 1.56
CA PHE A 200 -8.42 6.26 0.27
C PHE A 200 -8.76 7.52 -0.52
N GLY A 201 -7.74 8.26 -0.92
CA GLY A 201 -7.88 9.45 -1.73
C GLY A 201 -7.53 10.73 -1.00
N LEU A 202 -6.93 11.67 -1.74
CA LEU A 202 -6.44 12.93 -1.20
C LEU A 202 -7.56 13.99 -1.20
N THR A 203 -7.70 14.75 -2.28
CA THR A 203 -8.70 15.81 -2.41
C THR A 203 -10.10 15.28 -2.73
N CYS A 204 -10.24 14.00 -3.07
CA CYS A 204 -11.52 13.38 -3.43
C CYS A 204 -12.30 12.78 -2.25
N ASN A 205 -11.63 12.51 -1.12
CA ASN A 205 -12.21 11.84 0.04
C ASN A 205 -12.58 12.84 1.13
N ASP A 206 -13.85 12.84 1.55
CA ASP A 206 -14.35 13.78 2.55
C ASP A 206 -13.73 13.57 3.94
N CYS A 207 -13.28 12.35 4.28
CA CYS A 207 -12.56 12.09 5.52
C CYS A 207 -11.17 12.76 5.53
N THR A 208 -10.43 12.67 4.42
CA THR A 208 -9.13 13.36 4.27
C THR A 208 -9.32 14.87 4.32
N ARG A 209 -10.35 15.40 3.64
CA ARG A 209 -10.66 16.83 3.69
C ARG A 209 -11.06 17.28 5.09
N MET A 210 -11.93 16.54 5.78
CA MET A 210 -12.34 16.84 7.15
C MET A 210 -11.13 16.92 8.08
N TYR A 211 -10.16 16.01 7.96
CA TYR A 211 -8.91 16.08 8.72
C TYR A 211 -8.11 17.36 8.46
N LEU A 212 -7.91 17.70 7.18
CA LEU A 212 -7.17 18.90 6.78
C LEU A 212 -7.86 20.21 7.20
N ASP A 213 -9.20 20.22 7.24
CA ASP A 213 -9.99 21.42 7.54
C ASP A 213 -10.26 21.60 9.05
N SER A 214 -10.34 20.50 9.82
CA SER A 214 -10.84 20.53 11.21
C SER A 214 -9.74 20.41 12.27
N VAL A 215 -8.55 19.94 11.90
CA VAL A 215 -7.43 19.81 12.84
C VAL A 215 -6.60 21.09 12.81
N ASP A 216 -6.30 21.67 13.97
CA ASP A 216 -5.55 22.93 14.08
C ASP A 216 -4.15 22.86 13.45
N ARG A 217 -3.50 21.70 13.57
CA ARG A 217 -2.14 21.43 13.06
C ARG A 217 -2.07 20.03 12.44
N PRO A 218 -2.61 19.84 11.23
CA PRO A 218 -2.48 18.57 10.55
C PRO A 218 -1.01 18.31 10.19
N LEU A 219 -0.58 17.05 10.24
CA LEU A 219 0.81 16.66 9.96
C LEU A 219 1.22 16.92 8.51
N PHE A 220 0.24 17.08 7.62
CA PHE A 220 0.42 17.47 6.24
C PHE A 220 -0.69 18.41 5.79
N THR A 221 -0.39 19.26 4.80
CA THR A 221 -1.33 20.17 4.15
C THR A 221 -1.13 20.16 2.64
N LEU A 222 -2.06 20.75 1.90
CA LEU A 222 -1.93 20.96 0.46
C LEU A 222 -1.78 22.45 0.18
N LYS A 223 -0.75 22.79 -0.59
CA LYS A 223 -0.57 24.14 -1.13
C LYS A 223 -0.75 24.13 -2.64
N GLY A 224 -1.71 24.94 -3.11
CA GLY A 224 -1.78 25.35 -4.51
C GLY A 224 -0.88 26.56 -4.78
N SER A 225 -0.41 26.73 -6.02
CA SER A 225 0.18 28.00 -6.45
C SER A 225 -0.94 29.04 -6.51
N GLY A 226 -1.00 29.91 -5.51
CA GLY A 226 -1.96 31.01 -5.46
C GLY A 226 -1.51 32.19 -6.32
N ALA A 227 -1.86 32.16 -7.61
CA ALA A 227 -2.09 33.34 -8.44
C ALA A 227 -2.87 32.91 -9.70
N GLU A 228 -3.94 33.63 -10.06
CA GLU A 228 -4.62 33.46 -11.34
C GLU A 228 -3.60 33.44 -12.48
N GLY A 229 -3.42 32.27 -13.11
CA GLY A 229 -2.56 32.09 -14.28
C GLY A 229 -1.31 31.24 -14.10
N ASP A 230 -0.97 30.80 -12.88
CA ASP A 230 0.16 29.89 -12.67
C ASP A 230 -0.35 28.45 -12.50
N SER A 231 -0.10 27.59 -13.50
CA SER A 231 -0.44 26.16 -13.52
C SER A 231 0.45 25.34 -12.56
N GLY A 232 0.71 25.86 -11.36
CA GLY A 232 1.50 25.18 -10.35
C GLY A 232 0.76 23.94 -9.87
N SER A 233 1.40 22.77 -10.00
CA SER A 233 0.89 21.52 -9.46
C SER A 233 0.68 21.64 -7.95
N GLU A 234 -0.42 21.08 -7.45
CA GLU A 234 -0.65 20.95 -6.00
C GLU A 234 0.57 20.28 -5.34
N GLN A 235 1.02 20.83 -4.23
CA GLN A 235 2.13 20.29 -3.44
C GLN A 235 1.66 19.90 -2.05
N LEU A 236 2.15 18.76 -1.59
CA LEU A 236 2.11 18.32 -0.21
C LEU A 236 3.14 19.11 0.60
N GLU A 237 2.75 19.67 1.74
CA GLU A 237 3.66 20.30 2.71
C GLU A 237 3.49 19.64 4.08
N LEU A 238 4.58 19.20 4.71
CA LEU A 238 4.57 18.63 6.05
C LEU A 238 4.86 19.69 7.12
N THR A 239 4.63 19.36 8.40
CA THR A 239 4.86 20.29 9.53
C THR A 239 6.33 20.65 9.74
N ASP A 240 7.27 19.85 9.24
CA ASP A 240 8.71 20.17 9.22
C ASP A 240 9.11 21.16 8.09
N GLY A 241 8.14 21.56 7.26
CA GLY A 241 8.32 22.47 6.13
C GLY A 241 8.79 21.80 4.83
N SER A 242 9.01 20.48 4.83
CA SER A 242 9.31 19.73 3.61
C SER A 242 8.13 19.75 2.63
N ARG A 243 8.44 19.78 1.33
CA ARG A 243 7.44 19.88 0.25
C ARG A 243 7.66 18.85 -0.83
N TYR A 244 6.56 18.27 -1.31
CA TYR A 244 6.57 17.23 -2.33
C TYR A 244 5.47 17.49 -3.35
N GLY A 245 5.79 17.35 -4.64
CA GLY A 245 4.83 17.52 -5.72
C GLY A 245 4.92 16.35 -6.69
N SER A 246 3.80 16.01 -7.33
CA SER A 246 3.84 15.10 -8.47
C SER A 246 4.34 15.81 -9.72
N SER A 247 5.14 15.13 -10.52
CA SER A 247 5.56 15.53 -11.86
C SER A 247 4.92 14.62 -12.91
N GLY A 248 5.17 14.90 -14.20
CA GLY A 248 4.70 14.03 -15.27
C GLY A 248 5.24 12.61 -15.15
N ASP A 249 6.45 12.44 -14.61
CA ASP A 249 7.15 11.17 -14.43
C ASP A 249 7.06 10.52 -13.05
N HIS A 250 6.39 11.19 -12.12
CA HIS A 250 6.43 10.76 -10.73
C HIS A 250 5.17 11.16 -9.96
N SER A 251 4.58 10.22 -9.23
CA SER A 251 3.46 10.46 -8.31
C SER A 251 3.92 10.45 -6.86
N ILE A 252 3.26 11.23 -6.01
CA ILE A 252 3.55 11.29 -4.58
C ILE A 252 2.38 10.70 -3.81
N GLY A 253 2.64 9.64 -3.06
CA GLY A 253 1.74 9.05 -2.09
C GLY A 253 2.00 9.56 -0.67
N VAL A 254 0.98 9.47 0.17
CA VAL A 254 1.00 9.84 1.58
C VAL A 254 0.34 8.72 2.37
N ILE A 255 1.04 8.23 3.38
CA ILE A 255 0.48 7.39 4.43
C ILE A 255 0.56 8.20 5.72
N ALA A 256 -0.57 8.71 6.20
CA ALA A 256 -0.63 9.39 7.50
C ALA A 256 -1.35 8.51 8.51
N ARG A 257 -0.80 8.37 9.71
CA ARG A 257 -1.44 7.72 10.86
C ARG A 257 -1.53 8.74 11.98
N VAL A 258 -2.74 9.14 12.33
CA VAL A 258 -2.99 10.28 13.22
C VAL A 258 -4.06 9.93 14.25
N ARG A 259 -4.03 10.62 15.39
CA ARG A 259 -5.04 10.55 16.44
C ARG A 259 -5.93 11.79 16.30
N PRO A 260 -7.19 11.64 15.86
CA PRO A 260 -8.05 12.80 15.63
C PRO A 260 -8.46 13.53 16.91
N SER A 261 -8.48 12.82 18.03
CA SER A 261 -8.95 13.33 19.31
C SER A 261 -8.23 12.59 20.45
N PRO A 262 -6.91 12.78 20.61
CA PRO A 262 -6.11 12.01 21.56
C PRO A 262 -6.57 12.18 23.01
N ASP A 263 -7.19 13.31 23.36
CA ASP A 263 -7.71 13.56 24.71
C ASP A 263 -8.95 12.73 25.05
N THR A 264 -9.81 12.42 24.07
CA THR A 264 -11.06 11.69 24.29
C THR A 264 -10.99 10.23 23.82
N HIS A 265 -10.23 9.97 22.75
CA HIS A 265 -10.01 8.64 22.18
C HIS A 265 -8.50 8.42 21.96
N PRO A 266 -7.72 8.24 23.05
CA PRO A 266 -6.27 8.14 22.98
C PRO A 266 -5.77 6.92 22.24
N GLU A 267 -6.62 5.93 21.93
CA GLU A 267 -6.26 4.71 21.19
C GLU A 267 -6.80 4.71 19.74
N ARG A 268 -7.53 5.77 19.35
CA ARG A 268 -8.15 5.86 18.02
C ARG A 268 -7.15 6.38 17.01
N TYR A 269 -6.97 5.63 15.93
CA TYR A 269 -6.22 6.08 14.76
C TYR A 269 -7.14 6.30 13.56
N TRP A 270 -6.84 7.36 12.82
CA TRP A 270 -7.22 7.50 11.43
C TRP A 270 -5.98 7.28 10.57
N ILE A 271 -6.14 6.46 9.53
CA ILE A 271 -5.09 6.18 8.56
C ILE A 271 -5.53 6.71 7.20
N PHE A 272 -4.66 7.45 6.53
CA PHE A 272 -4.92 8.01 5.22
C PHE A 272 -3.95 7.39 4.22
N CYS A 273 -4.47 6.72 3.20
CA CYS A 273 -3.75 6.43 1.96
C CYS A 273 -4.19 7.44 0.91
N ALA A 274 -3.38 8.46 0.69
CA ALA A 274 -3.70 9.57 -0.19
C ALA A 274 -2.55 9.82 -1.17
N GLY A 275 -2.77 10.61 -2.22
CA GLY A 275 -1.64 11.08 -3.02
C GLY A 275 -1.99 11.96 -4.21
N LEU A 276 -0.94 12.62 -4.69
CA LEU A 276 -0.87 13.48 -5.86
C LEU A 276 -0.45 12.68 -7.09
N GLY A 277 -1.01 13.04 -8.24
CA GLY A 277 -0.75 12.37 -9.50
C GLY A 277 -1.53 11.06 -9.69
N PRO A 278 -1.38 10.40 -10.85
CA PRO A 278 -2.17 9.23 -11.24
C PRO A 278 -2.02 8.02 -10.30
N ARG A 279 -0.86 7.89 -9.63
CA ARG A 279 -0.52 6.72 -8.80
C ARG A 279 -0.26 7.03 -7.32
N GLY A 280 -0.48 8.27 -6.88
CA GLY A 280 -0.15 8.67 -5.51
C GLY A 280 -0.87 7.80 -4.48
N THR A 281 -2.21 7.70 -4.57
CA THR A 281 -2.97 6.82 -3.66
C THR A 281 -2.61 5.35 -3.84
N THR A 282 -2.54 4.85 -5.08
CA THR A 282 -2.30 3.42 -5.33
C THR A 282 -0.95 2.98 -4.82
N GLY A 283 0.09 3.78 -5.02
CA GLY A 283 1.43 3.51 -4.50
C GLY A 283 1.52 3.66 -2.98
N ALA A 284 0.84 4.64 -2.38
CA ALA A 284 0.73 4.72 -0.92
C ALA A 284 0.07 3.47 -0.33
N SER A 285 -1.06 3.04 -0.90
CA SER A 285 -1.76 1.83 -0.46
C SER A 285 -0.97 0.55 -0.72
N TRP A 286 -0.29 0.45 -1.87
CA TRP A 286 0.59 -0.67 -2.18
C TRP A 286 1.75 -0.74 -1.19
N TYR A 287 2.39 0.40 -0.90
CA TYR A 287 3.46 0.47 0.08
C TYR A 287 2.96 0.05 1.47
N LEU A 288 1.81 0.59 1.91
CA LEU A 288 1.21 0.20 3.19
C LEU A 288 0.97 -1.30 3.26
N ALA A 289 0.36 -1.87 2.22
CA ALA A 289 0.06 -3.30 2.15
C ALA A 289 1.31 -4.20 2.23
N ASN A 290 2.46 -3.73 1.74
CA ASN A 290 3.69 -4.53 1.68
C ASN A 290 4.74 -4.14 2.73
N SER A 291 4.58 -3.01 3.41
CA SER A 291 5.65 -2.39 4.22
C SER A 291 5.15 -1.57 5.41
N TRP A 292 3.98 -1.91 6.00
CA TRP A 292 3.48 -1.27 7.22
C TRP A 292 4.36 -1.54 8.47
N SER A 293 4.89 -2.75 8.66
CA SER A 293 5.69 -3.10 9.87
C SER A 293 6.94 -2.23 10.04
N PRO A 294 7.74 -1.95 8.99
CA PRO A 294 8.83 -0.96 9.09
C PRO A 294 8.38 0.44 9.54
N LEU A 295 7.18 0.90 9.15
CA LEU A 295 6.63 2.16 9.62
C LEU A 295 6.31 2.05 11.12
N GLN A 296 5.64 0.97 11.54
CA GLN A 296 5.30 0.72 12.94
C GLN A 296 6.54 0.66 13.84
N ARG A 297 7.58 -0.07 13.43
CA ARG A 297 8.82 -0.20 14.23
C ARG A 297 9.58 1.12 14.39
N ARG A 298 9.45 2.05 13.44
CA ARG A 298 10.09 3.38 13.50
C ARG A 298 9.26 4.39 14.28
N ALA A 299 7.95 4.43 14.02
CA ALA A 299 7.05 5.38 14.66
C ALA A 299 6.71 4.96 16.11
N GLY A 300 6.57 3.67 16.37
CA GLY A 300 6.01 3.14 17.61
C GLY A 300 4.54 3.57 17.73
N ASP A 301 4.15 4.04 18.91
CA ASP A 301 2.80 4.58 19.16
C ASP A 301 2.61 6.03 18.69
N ARG A 302 3.62 6.64 18.06
CA ARG A 302 3.52 8.05 17.63
C ARG A 302 2.76 8.20 16.32
N GLU A 303 2.15 9.36 16.14
CA GLU A 303 1.59 9.78 14.86
C GLU A 303 2.71 10.01 13.84
N PHE A 304 2.44 9.76 12.57
CA PHE A 304 3.45 9.91 11.53
C PHE A 304 2.82 10.25 10.16
N VAL A 305 3.66 10.79 9.28
CA VAL A 305 3.39 10.90 7.84
C VAL A 305 4.56 10.30 7.08
N ALA A 306 4.27 9.30 6.25
CA ALA A 306 5.20 8.73 5.29
C ALA A 306 4.89 9.26 3.89
N VAL A 307 5.90 9.84 3.25
CA VAL A 307 5.83 10.29 1.85
C VAL A 307 6.39 9.18 0.97
N ILE A 308 5.59 8.76 0.00
CA ILE A 308 5.87 7.62 -0.87
C ILE A 308 6.09 8.11 -2.28
N SER A 309 7.25 7.83 -2.84
CA SER A 309 7.60 8.13 -4.21
C SER A 309 7.17 6.97 -5.11
N VAL A 310 6.51 7.24 -6.24
CA VAL A 310 5.97 6.20 -7.15
C VAL A 310 6.23 6.56 -8.61
N ASP A 311 6.90 5.67 -9.33
CA ASP A 311 7.16 5.85 -10.77
C ASP A 311 5.90 5.56 -11.59
N GLN A 312 5.83 6.09 -12.81
CA GLN A 312 4.66 5.94 -13.69
C GLN A 312 4.35 4.51 -14.13
N ASP A 313 5.35 3.62 -14.12
CA ASP A 313 5.22 2.31 -14.74
C ASP A 313 4.34 1.36 -13.91
N SER A 314 4.47 1.39 -12.58
CA SER A 314 3.83 0.41 -11.71
C SER A 314 3.76 0.86 -10.25
N ASP A 315 2.71 0.41 -9.54
CA ASP A 315 2.51 0.71 -8.13
C ASP A 315 3.57 0.02 -7.23
N ASP A 316 4.23 -1.05 -7.72
CA ASP A 316 5.31 -1.76 -7.01
C ASP A 316 6.67 -1.04 -7.00
N THR A 317 6.78 0.05 -7.74
CA THR A 317 7.90 0.98 -7.66
C THR A 317 7.83 1.86 -6.43
N ALA A 318 6.73 1.82 -5.66
CA ALA A 318 6.56 2.65 -4.48
C ALA A 318 7.72 2.51 -3.49
N ARG A 319 8.36 3.63 -3.13
CA ARG A 319 9.45 3.69 -2.15
C ARG A 319 9.15 4.75 -1.10
N LEU A 320 9.64 4.53 0.11
CA LEU A 320 9.61 5.55 1.15
C LEU A 320 10.63 6.63 0.83
N GLU A 321 10.16 7.84 0.58
CA GLU A 321 11.00 9.01 0.33
C GLU A 321 11.29 9.75 1.63
N HIS A 322 10.28 9.93 2.48
CA HIS A 322 10.41 10.64 3.76
C HIS A 322 9.49 10.05 4.81
N LEU A 323 9.91 10.10 6.08
CA LEU A 323 9.08 9.71 7.22
C LEU A 323 9.21 10.78 8.30
N LEU A 324 8.16 11.57 8.45
CA LEU A 324 7.96 12.47 9.56
C LEU A 324 7.27 11.72 10.69
N ILE A 325 7.83 11.78 11.91
CA ILE A 325 7.20 11.22 13.11
C ILE A 325 6.98 12.37 14.07
N GLU A 326 5.75 12.53 14.55
CA GLU A 326 5.41 13.58 15.51
C GLU A 326 6.23 13.40 16.78
N SER A 327 6.74 14.52 17.31
CA SER A 327 7.54 14.48 18.55
C SER A 327 6.59 14.28 19.73
N ALA A 328 7.01 13.50 20.73
CA ALA A 328 6.27 13.43 21.98
C ALA A 328 6.26 14.83 22.60
N SER A 329 5.06 15.42 22.71
CA SER A 329 4.83 16.69 23.40
C SER A 329 4.99 16.51 24.90
#